data_AF-A0A9E1XKE5-F1
#
_entry.id   AF-A0A9E1XKE5-F1
#
_cell.length_a   1.000
_cell.length_b   1.000
_cell.length_c   1.000
_cell.angle_alpha   90.00
_cell.angle_beta   90.00
_cell.angle_gamma   90.00
#
_symmetry.space_group_name_H-M   'P 1'
#
loop_
_entity.id
_entity.type
_entity.pdbx_description
1 polymer ?
#
loop_
_entity_poly.entity_id
_entity_poly.type
_entity_poly.pdbx_seq_one_letter_code
_entity_poly.pdbx_strand_id
1 'polypeptide(L)' 'MPVTPFNVGDRITLKKKHPCGGFEWEVYRIGADIGMKCLTCERRMMLARRDA' A
#
# COMPACT_ATOMS: atom_id res chain seq x y z
N MET A 1 -10.74 -11.65 -20.00
CA MET A 1 -9.77 -10.73 -19.37
C MET A 1 -9.82 -10.99 -17.88
N PRO A 2 -8.83 -11.68 -17.27
CA PRO A 2 -8.84 -11.85 -15.83
C PRO A 2 -8.43 -10.52 -15.19
N VAL A 3 -9.32 -9.98 -14.37
CA VAL A 3 -8.97 -8.93 -13.41
C VAL A 3 -7.87 -9.52 -12.53
N THR A 4 -6.63 -9.04 -12.64
CA THR A 4 -5.57 -9.46 -11.71
C THR A 4 -6.01 -9.02 -10.32
N PRO A 5 -6.36 -9.94 -9.41
CA PRO A 5 -6.65 -9.57 -8.05
C PRO A 5 -5.34 -9.05 -7.45
N PHE A 6 -5.36 -7.80 -6.97
CA PHE A 6 -4.27 -7.34 -6.12
C PHE A 6 -4.27 -8.22 -4.88
N ASN A 7 -3.14 -8.89 -4.64
CA ASN A 7 -2.99 -9.81 -3.51
C ASN A 7 -2.23 -9.17 -2.36
N VAL A 8 -2.38 -9.77 -1.19
CA VAL A 8 -1.58 -9.44 -0.02
C VAL A 8 -0.14 -9.89 -0.27
N GLY A 9 0.82 -8.99 -0.13
CA GLY A 9 2.24 -9.16 -0.45
C GLY A 9 2.66 -8.44 -1.74
N ASP A 10 1.74 -7.79 -2.44
CA ASP A 10 2.06 -7.10 -3.68
C ASP A 10 2.86 -5.81 -3.43
N ARG A 11 3.93 -5.62 -4.22
CA ARG A 11 4.79 -4.45 -4.16
C ARG A 11 4.28 -3.38 -5.12
N ILE A 12 3.78 -2.30 -4.57
CA ILE A 12 3.26 -1.16 -5.32
C ILE A 12 4.19 0.04 -5.16
N THR A 13 4.35 0.80 -6.25
CA THR A 13 5.11 2.06 -6.23
C THR A 13 4.13 3.22 -6.25
N LEU A 14 4.07 4.01 -5.18
CA LEU A 14 3.20 5.18 -5.14
C LEU A 14 3.80 6.33 -5.95
N LYS A 15 2.97 7.03 -6.72
CA LYS A 15 3.35 8.29 -7.38
C LYS A 15 3.71 9.40 -6.39
N LYS A 16 3.10 9.40 -5.21
CA LYS A 16 3.46 10.34 -4.13
C LYS A 16 4.59 9.75 -3.29
N LYS A 17 5.63 10.56 -3.11
CA LYS A 17 6.79 10.22 -2.30
C LYS A 17 6.38 10.14 -0.83
N HIS A 18 6.74 9.05 -0.16
CA HIS A 18 6.58 8.95 1.28
C HIS A 18 7.52 9.98 1.94
N PRO A 19 7.15 10.62 3.07
CA PRO A 19 8.03 11.52 3.83
C PRO A 19 9.41 10.93 4.20
N CYS A 20 9.59 9.61 4.13
CA CYS A 20 10.91 8.99 4.30
C CYS A 20 11.81 9.03 3.04
N GLY A 21 11.30 9.52 1.91
CA GLY A 21 11.99 9.53 0.62
C GLY A 21 11.74 8.30 -0.27
N GLY A 22 11.05 7.27 0.24
CA GLY A 22 10.72 6.03 -0.48
C GLY A 22 9.46 6.12 -1.33
N PHE A 23 9.42 5.31 -2.38
CA PHE A 23 8.26 5.17 -3.28
C PHE A 23 7.67 3.77 -3.26
N GLU A 24 8.41 2.80 -2.70
CA GLU A 24 8.03 1.39 -2.64
C GLU A 24 7.21 1.08 -1.39
N TRP A 25 6.07 0.44 -1.63
CA TRP A 25 5.13 0.01 -0.62
C TRP A 25 4.79 -1.44 -0.86
N GLU A 26 4.58 -2.17 0.23
CA GLU A 26 4.17 -3.55 0.24
C GLU A 26 2.79 -3.63 0.87
N VAL A 27 1.82 -4.19 0.15
CA VAL A 27 0.45 -4.29 0.64
C VAL A 27 0.34 -5.50 1.54
N TYR A 28 0.24 -5.31 2.86
CA TYR A 28 0.13 -6.43 3.81
C TYR A 28 -1.31 -6.75 4.20
N ARG A 29 -2.30 -5.93 3.80
CA ARG A 29 -3.72 -6.17 4.06
C ARG A 29 -4.60 -5.51 3.00
N ILE A 30 -5.52 -6.30 2.41
CA ILE A 30 -6.57 -5.82 1.51
C ILE A 30 -7.92 -6.30 2.08
N GLY A 31 -8.80 -5.36 2.43
CA GLY A 31 -10.11 -5.64 3.03
C GLY A 31 -10.94 -4.36 3.19
N ALA A 32 -11.50 -4.16 4.39
CA ALA A 32 -12.17 -2.90 4.78
C ALA A 32 -11.19 -1.71 4.80
N ASP A 33 -9.98 -1.95 5.32
CA ASP A 33 -8.85 -1.03 5.31
C ASP A 33 -7.72 -1.56 4.42
N ILE A 34 -7.01 -0.66 3.74
CA ILE A 34 -5.84 -1.02 2.95
C ILE A 34 -4.60 -0.75 3.81
N GLY A 35 -3.98 -1.83 4.26
CA GLY A 35 -2.74 -1.79 5.02
C GLY A 35 -1.55 -1.91 4.07
N MET A 36 -0.68 -0.90 4.09
CA MET A 36 0.57 -0.92 3.33
C MET A 36 1.78 -0.59 4.21
N LYS A 37 2.90 -1.28 3.98
CA LYS A 37 4.18 -1.07 4.66
C LYS A 37 5.14 -0.42 3.67
N CYS A 38 5.72 0.71 4.03
CA CYS A 38 6.81 1.28 3.23
C CYS A 38 8.06 0.41 3.37
N LEU A 39 8.65 -0.01 2.26
CA LEU A 39 9.82 -0.88 2.27
C LEU A 39 11.12 -0.15 2.61
N THR A 40 11.15 1.17 2.43
CA THR A 40 12.34 2.00 2.67
C THR A 40 12.52 2.39 4.13
N CYS A 41 11.43 2.49 4.91
CA CYS A 41 11.46 2.89 6.32
C CYS A 41 10.69 1.95 7.25
N GLU A 42 10.19 0.84 6.72
CA GLU A 42 9.37 -0.16 7.40
C GLU A 42 8.10 0.37 8.09
N ARG A 43 7.73 1.61 7.75
CA ARG A 43 6.59 2.27 8.35
C ARG A 43 5.30 1.70 7.79
N ARG A 44 4.43 1.26 8.69
CA ARG A 44 3.11 0.70 8.40
C ARG A 44 2.08 1.82 8.44
N MET A 45 1.36 2.01 7.34
CA MET A 45 0.31 2.99 7.19
C MET A 45 -0.99 2.26 6.83
N MET A 46 -2.07 2.60 7.52
CA MET A 46 -3.41 2.13 7.19
C MET A 46 -4.12 3.26 6.48
N LEU A 47 -4.45 3.05 5.20
CA LEU A 47 -5.38 3.92 4.51
C LEU A 47 -6.79 3.40 4.80
N ALA A 48 -7.48 4.09 5.71
CA ALA A 48 -8.93 3.98 5.80
C ALA A 48 -9.49 4.45 4.45
N ARG A 49 -10.44 3.70 3.88
CA ARG A 49 -11.21 4.20 2.74
C ARG A 49 -11.87 5.49 3.22
N ARG A 50 -11.55 6.63 2.59
CA ARG A 50 -12.26 7.88 2.87
C ARG A 50 -13.74 7.63 2.61
N ASP A 51 -14.52 7.61 3.68
CA ASP A 51 -15.96 7.80 3.63
C ASP A 51 -16.19 9.30 3.41
N ALA A 52 -16.94 9.62 2.34
CA ALA A 52 -17.41 10.94 1.91
C ALA A 52 -16.38 11.99 1.42
#